data_AF-A0A848X218-F1
#
_entry.id   AF-A0A848X218-F1
#
_cell.length_a   1.000
_cell.length_b   1.000
_cell.length_c   1.000
_cell.angle_alpha   90.00
_cell.angle_beta   90.00
_cell.angle_gamma   90.00
#
_symmetry.space_group_name_H-M   'P 1'
#
loop_
_entity.id
_entity.type
_entity.pdbx_description
1 polymer ?
#
loop_
_entity_poly.entity_id
_entity_poly.type
_entity_poly.pdbx_seq_one_letter_code
_entity_poly.pdbx_strand_id
1 'polypeptide(L)'
;MICLVLIGVSLRFPHLYRDLHHAVENGRLELTDENRNRFQATVLSEINLLRNPISLPPMLSDIELQNALGEFVQSSTSPGSIELNDLFGFLQDRFPGAQFLSANICYSLTDPGLVESIKQWDDVTNTDYESISTVLFQSGHRIGCVAVLAKRLPQFDITAANRDGGRFFNRCPHCKKTHAVELNRKSRTLILACPDCTQPYDVLAADTTGRFCRANDFLLGFQIPRIIGAETIQPEAPDERLILEIWRAVAEHCEYENDATRTKNREAWKTPDETWLERSGDCEDTSILLADALISAGLEARVAVGWNENIGQHAWCVVRTGSRQYLLESTISDAKDVKLVTTEAAAKDYRPEQQFDRDHLYFRRGKPSESPLDYFAEKNWKAVKIGDDSTAKR
;
A
#
# COMPACT_ATOMS: atom_id res chain seq x y z
N MET A 1 56.65 -8.54 -16.71
CA MET A 1 57.01 -8.29 -15.30
C MET A 1 56.11 -9.17 -14.45
N ILE A 2 56.68 -10.22 -13.89
CA ILE A 2 56.03 -11.21 -13.02
C ILE A 2 56.10 -10.67 -11.59
N CYS A 3 55.00 -10.75 -10.84
CA CYS A 3 55.07 -11.17 -9.44
C CYS A 3 53.70 -11.66 -8.94
N LEU A 4 53.63 -12.97 -8.70
CA LEU A 4 52.67 -13.64 -7.82
C LEU A 4 52.88 -13.19 -6.37
N VAL A 5 51.81 -13.15 -5.57
CA VAL A 5 51.76 -13.84 -4.27
C VAL A 5 50.35 -14.44 -4.07
N LEU A 6 50.35 -15.75 -3.85
CA LEU A 6 49.25 -16.65 -3.50
C LEU A 6 49.20 -16.81 -1.98
N ILE A 7 48.02 -16.72 -1.36
CA ILE A 7 47.58 -17.49 -0.17
C ILE A 7 46.04 -17.56 -0.30
N GLY A 8 45.32 -18.68 -0.36
CA GLY A 8 45.65 -20.06 -0.09
C GLY A 8 44.90 -20.59 1.15
N VAL A 9 43.57 -20.75 1.08
CA VAL A 9 42.85 -21.71 1.94
C VAL A 9 41.82 -22.47 1.10
N SER A 10 42.28 -23.57 0.52
CA SER A 10 41.45 -24.63 -0.06
C SER A 10 41.15 -25.61 1.07
N LEU A 11 39.99 -25.49 1.73
CA LEU A 11 39.46 -26.59 2.52
C LEU A 11 38.72 -27.56 1.58
N ARG A 12 39.51 -28.42 0.92
CA ARG A 12 38.96 -29.68 0.43
C ARG A 12 38.67 -30.53 1.65
N PHE A 13 37.44 -30.98 1.81
CA PHE A 13 37.05 -32.04 2.74
C PHE A 13 36.85 -33.34 1.93
N PRO A 14 37.89 -34.14 1.64
CA PRO A 14 37.73 -35.41 0.92
C PRO A 14 37.21 -36.52 1.84
N HIS A 15 37.06 -36.25 3.14
CA HIS A 15 36.69 -37.26 4.14
C HIS A 15 35.19 -37.29 4.49
N LEU A 16 34.39 -36.28 4.12
CA LEU A 16 32.93 -36.32 4.34
C LEU A 16 32.16 -37.11 3.28
N TYR A 17 32.79 -37.47 2.16
CA TYR A 17 32.14 -38.27 1.11
C TYR A 17 32.19 -39.79 1.37
N ARG A 18 33.01 -40.24 2.33
CA ARG A 18 33.20 -41.68 2.60
C ARG A 18 32.14 -42.26 3.53
N ASP A 19 31.51 -41.44 4.36
CA ASP A 19 30.45 -41.87 5.28
C ASP A 19 29.10 -42.07 4.57
N LEU A 20 28.93 -41.52 3.36
CA LEU A 20 27.73 -41.74 2.56
C LEU A 20 27.66 -43.13 1.93
N HIS A 21 28.78 -43.83 1.73
CA HIS A 21 28.77 -45.16 1.11
C HIS A 21 28.49 -46.29 2.11
N HIS A 22 28.60 -46.04 3.42
CA HIS A 22 28.32 -47.06 4.45
C HIS A 22 26.90 -46.98 5.04
N ALA A 23 26.19 -45.86 4.85
CA ALA A 23 24.80 -45.70 5.32
C ALA A 23 23.74 -46.25 4.33
N VAL A 24 24.14 -46.56 3.09
CA VAL A 24 23.22 -47.04 2.04
C VAL A 24 22.75 -48.47 2.29
N GLU A 25 23.47 -49.26 3.08
CA GLU A 25 23.11 -50.67 3.31
C GLU A 25 21.99 -50.88 4.35
N ASN A 26 21.58 -49.85 5.10
CA ASN A 26 20.41 -49.90 5.99
C ASN A 26 19.38 -48.76 5.79
N GLY A 27 19.59 -47.89 4.79
CA GLY A 27 18.53 -47.26 3.98
C GLY A 27 17.51 -46.34 4.66
N ARG A 28 17.82 -45.74 5.82
CA ARG A 28 17.04 -44.61 6.36
C ARG A 28 17.98 -43.46 6.69
N LEU A 29 17.83 -42.36 5.96
CA LEU A 29 18.50 -41.11 6.29
C LEU A 29 17.86 -40.58 7.59
N GLU A 30 18.63 -40.49 8.66
CA GLU A 30 18.11 -39.94 9.92
C GLU A 30 17.76 -38.46 9.72
N LEU A 31 16.50 -38.09 9.96
CA LEU A 31 16.02 -36.72 9.82
C LEU A 31 16.41 -35.86 11.02
N THR A 32 17.71 -35.78 11.29
CA THR A 32 18.28 -34.91 12.33
C THR A 32 18.26 -33.45 11.89
N ASP A 33 18.26 -32.53 12.85
CA ASP A 33 18.32 -31.09 12.55
C ASP A 33 19.63 -30.72 11.84
N GLU A 34 20.74 -31.42 12.13
CA GLU A 34 22.00 -31.26 11.42
C GLU A 34 21.86 -31.62 9.93
N ASN A 35 21.24 -32.76 9.61
CA ASN A 35 21.00 -33.17 8.23
C ASN A 35 20.06 -32.20 7.50
N ARG A 36 19.03 -31.68 8.18
CA ARG A 36 18.12 -30.66 7.63
C ARG A 36 18.84 -29.35 7.31
N ASN A 37 19.66 -28.86 8.24
CA ASN A 37 20.43 -27.63 8.05
C ASN A 37 21.46 -27.77 6.91
N ARG A 38 22.15 -28.92 6.84
CA ARG A 38 23.08 -29.23 5.73
C ARG A 38 22.35 -29.28 4.39
N PHE A 39 21.18 -29.92 4.34
CA PHE A 39 20.36 -29.99 3.14
C PHE A 39 19.92 -28.60 2.68
N GLN A 40 19.38 -27.78 3.58
CA GLN A 40 18.97 -26.41 3.26
C GLN A 40 20.13 -25.57 2.71
N ALA A 41 21.31 -25.63 3.37
CA ALA A 41 22.50 -24.92 2.90
C ALA A 41 22.94 -25.37 1.50
N THR A 42 22.82 -26.67 1.21
CA THR A 42 23.13 -27.24 -0.12
C THR A 42 22.14 -26.75 -1.17
N VAL A 43 20.84 -26.81 -0.89
CA VAL A 43 19.79 -26.28 -1.79
C VAL A 43 20.02 -24.80 -2.10
N LEU A 44 20.28 -23.99 -1.07
CA LEU A 44 20.52 -22.56 -1.24
C LEU A 44 21.75 -22.28 -2.12
N SER A 45 22.85 -23.01 -1.88
CA SER A 45 24.08 -22.90 -2.67
C SER A 45 23.82 -23.25 -4.14
N GLU A 46 23.15 -24.36 -4.41
CA GLU A 46 22.88 -24.82 -5.77
C GLU A 46 21.93 -23.90 -6.54
N ILE A 47 20.87 -23.39 -5.90
CA ILE A 47 19.98 -22.41 -6.52
C ILE A 47 20.74 -21.11 -6.85
N ASN A 48 21.62 -20.66 -5.95
CA ASN A 48 22.42 -19.46 -6.21
C ASN A 48 23.44 -19.65 -7.34
N LEU A 49 23.93 -20.87 -7.57
CA LEU A 49 24.73 -21.21 -8.75
C LEU A 49 23.92 -21.09 -10.06
N LEU A 50 22.61 -21.38 -10.03
CA LEU A 50 21.72 -21.21 -11.19
C LEU A 50 21.36 -19.74 -11.46
N ARG A 51 21.21 -18.94 -10.38
CA ARG A 51 20.81 -17.53 -10.46
C ARG A 51 21.96 -16.60 -10.89
N ASN A 52 23.20 -16.94 -10.56
CA ASN A 52 24.36 -16.09 -10.83
C ASN A 52 24.60 -15.81 -12.34
N PRO A 53 24.59 -16.81 -13.26
CA PRO A 53 24.82 -16.57 -14.69
C PRO A 53 23.80 -15.65 -15.37
N ILE A 54 22.58 -15.56 -14.81
CA ILE A 54 21.49 -14.71 -15.31
C ILE A 54 21.34 -13.42 -14.49
N SER A 55 22.33 -13.08 -13.66
CA SER A 55 22.40 -11.83 -12.90
C SER A 55 21.23 -11.58 -11.96
N LEU A 56 20.64 -12.64 -11.40
CA LEU A 56 19.59 -12.52 -10.42
C LEU A 56 20.15 -12.34 -9.01
N PRO A 57 19.48 -11.58 -8.12
CA PRO A 57 19.84 -11.51 -6.71
C PRO A 57 19.87 -12.91 -6.07
N PRO A 58 20.82 -13.18 -5.16
CA PRO A 58 20.90 -14.47 -4.49
C PRO A 58 19.65 -14.70 -3.63
N MET A 59 19.18 -15.94 -3.62
CA MET A 59 18.22 -16.44 -2.64
C MET A 59 18.87 -16.45 -1.25
N LEU A 60 18.06 -16.10 -0.26
CA LEU A 60 18.41 -16.06 1.15
C LEU A 60 17.68 -17.15 1.95
N SER A 61 18.17 -17.43 3.16
CA SER A 61 17.42 -18.21 4.14
C SER A 61 16.54 -17.28 4.98
N ASP A 62 15.25 -17.58 5.08
CA ASP A 62 14.33 -16.94 6.01
C ASP A 62 14.12 -17.88 7.20
N ILE A 63 14.78 -17.58 8.32
CA ILE A 63 14.78 -18.43 9.52
C ILE A 63 13.38 -18.54 10.13
N GLU A 64 12.59 -17.46 10.11
CA GLU A 64 11.24 -17.46 10.68
C GLU A 64 10.30 -18.34 9.85
N LEU A 65 10.34 -18.19 8.53
CA LEU A 65 9.55 -18.99 7.61
C LEU A 65 10.00 -20.45 7.65
N GLN A 66 11.30 -20.72 7.70
CA GLN A 66 11.88 -22.06 7.83
C GLN A 66 11.39 -22.77 9.08
N ASN A 67 11.37 -22.07 10.23
CA ASN A 67 10.87 -22.63 11.49
C ASN A 67 9.37 -22.92 11.42
N ALA A 68 8.58 -21.98 10.90
CA ALA A 68 7.14 -22.16 10.74
C ALA A 68 6.79 -23.32 9.80
N LEU A 69 7.51 -23.44 8.67
CA LEU A 69 7.37 -24.57 7.75
C LEU A 69 7.70 -25.89 8.46
N GLY A 70 8.74 -25.88 9.30
CA GLY A 70 9.12 -27.03 10.14
C GLY A 70 7.99 -27.45 11.07
N GLU A 71 7.42 -26.50 11.82
CA GLU A 71 6.28 -26.72 12.72
C GLU A 71 5.09 -27.31 11.96
N PHE A 72 4.73 -26.73 10.81
CA PHE A 72 3.61 -27.19 9.99
C PHE A 72 3.80 -28.65 9.55
N VAL A 73 4.94 -28.97 8.94
CA VAL A 73 5.24 -30.31 8.45
C VAL A 73 5.31 -31.33 9.57
N GLN A 74 5.88 -30.98 10.73
CA GLN A 74 5.97 -31.87 11.89
C GLN A 74 4.61 -32.12 12.56
N SER A 75 3.70 -31.15 12.50
CA SER A 75 2.34 -31.30 13.01
C SER A 75 1.44 -32.16 12.11
N SER A 76 1.83 -32.38 10.85
CA SER A 76 1.07 -33.19 9.90
C SER A 76 1.20 -34.69 10.22
N THR A 77 0.06 -35.36 10.30
CA THR A 77 -0.01 -36.82 10.49
C THR A 77 0.46 -37.60 9.27
N SER A 78 0.39 -36.98 8.08
CA SER A 78 0.84 -37.54 6.81
C SER A 78 1.48 -36.45 5.97
N PRO A 79 2.77 -36.14 6.20
CA PRO A 79 3.49 -35.09 5.47
C PRO A 79 3.50 -35.28 3.94
N GLY A 80 3.38 -36.52 3.47
CA GLY A 80 3.31 -36.82 2.03
C GLY A 80 1.98 -36.48 1.35
N SER A 81 0.97 -36.11 2.13
CA SER A 81 -0.35 -35.69 1.63
C SER A 81 -0.70 -34.28 2.12
N ILE A 82 0.32 -33.42 2.27
CA ILE A 82 0.11 -32.00 2.56
C ILE A 82 -0.56 -31.34 1.35
N GLU A 83 -1.72 -30.73 1.60
CA GLU A 83 -2.37 -29.85 0.63
C GLU A 83 -1.67 -28.48 0.62
N LEU A 84 -1.20 -28.04 -0.55
CA LEU A 84 -0.43 -26.79 -0.65
C LEU A 84 -1.27 -25.55 -0.27
N ASN A 85 -2.58 -25.59 -0.47
CA ASN A 85 -3.47 -24.50 -0.06
C ASN A 85 -3.51 -24.33 1.46
N ASP A 86 -3.50 -25.42 2.22
CA ASP A 86 -3.47 -25.38 3.69
C ASP A 86 -2.14 -24.82 4.19
N LEU A 87 -1.04 -25.21 3.52
CA LEU A 87 0.29 -24.65 3.79
C LEU A 87 0.33 -23.13 3.51
N PHE A 88 -0.20 -22.68 2.37
CA PHE A 88 -0.25 -21.26 2.06
C PHE A 88 -1.10 -20.48 3.05
N GLY A 89 -2.28 -21.00 3.42
CA GLY A 89 -3.13 -20.40 4.45
C GLY A 89 -2.38 -20.26 5.79
N PHE A 90 -1.74 -21.34 6.25
CA PHE A 90 -0.93 -21.32 7.47
C PHE A 90 0.18 -20.27 7.43
N LEU A 91 0.95 -20.21 6.33
CA LEU A 91 2.05 -19.27 6.19
C LEU A 91 1.56 -17.82 6.08
N GLN A 92 0.46 -17.56 5.37
CA GLN A 92 -0.11 -16.22 5.23
C GLN A 92 -0.76 -15.71 6.53
N ASP A 93 -1.36 -16.60 7.32
CA ASP A 93 -1.89 -16.27 8.63
C ASP A 93 -0.77 -15.88 9.61
N ARG A 94 0.37 -16.61 9.57
CA ARG A 94 1.52 -16.32 10.43
C ARG A 94 2.37 -15.16 9.93
N PHE A 95 2.50 -15.01 8.61
CA PHE A 95 3.28 -13.98 7.95
C PHE A 95 2.42 -13.26 6.90
N PRO A 96 1.63 -12.24 7.30
CA PRO A 96 0.77 -11.50 6.38
C PRO A 96 1.53 -10.89 5.19
N GLY A 97 2.82 -10.58 5.35
CA GLY A 97 3.67 -10.09 4.27
C GLY A 97 4.09 -11.13 3.24
N ALA A 98 3.90 -12.43 3.47
CA ALA A 98 4.19 -13.51 2.53
C ALA A 98 3.14 -13.57 1.40
N GLN A 99 3.09 -12.50 0.61
CA GLN A 99 2.13 -12.30 -0.48
C GLN A 99 2.55 -13.01 -1.77
N PHE A 100 3.85 -13.32 -1.90
CA PHE A 100 4.39 -14.12 -2.99
C PHE A 100 4.91 -15.43 -2.38
N LEU A 101 4.18 -16.50 -2.62
CA LEU A 101 4.53 -17.86 -2.20
C LEU A 101 4.49 -18.77 -3.41
N SER A 102 5.45 -19.68 -3.49
CA SER A 102 5.37 -20.87 -4.31
C SER A 102 5.85 -22.05 -3.49
N ALA A 103 5.22 -23.20 -3.63
CA ALA A 103 5.57 -24.39 -2.87
C ALA A 103 5.61 -25.61 -3.79
N ASN A 104 6.54 -26.51 -3.50
CA ASN A 104 6.66 -27.78 -4.20
C ASN A 104 6.98 -28.89 -3.21
N ILE A 105 6.45 -30.09 -3.48
CA ILE A 105 6.72 -31.30 -2.71
C ILE A 105 7.44 -32.27 -3.63
N CYS A 106 8.70 -32.55 -3.33
CA CYS A 106 9.52 -33.48 -4.10
C CYS A 106 9.88 -34.72 -3.28
N TYR A 107 10.18 -35.81 -3.97
CA TYR A 107 10.49 -37.10 -3.37
C TYR A 107 11.69 -37.74 -4.04
N SER A 108 12.60 -38.33 -3.26
CA SER A 108 13.77 -39.04 -3.76
C SER A 108 14.16 -40.19 -2.83
N LEU A 109 15.07 -41.04 -3.29
CA LEU A 109 15.77 -42.00 -2.44
C LEU A 109 17.03 -41.39 -1.80
N THR A 110 17.49 -40.23 -2.31
CA THR A 110 18.74 -39.59 -1.89
C THR A 110 18.61 -38.07 -1.83
N ASP A 111 19.38 -37.43 -0.94
CA ASP A 111 19.44 -35.97 -0.84
C ASP A 111 19.79 -35.30 -2.18
N PRO A 112 20.80 -35.74 -2.96
CA PRO A 112 21.11 -35.12 -4.24
C PRO A 112 19.96 -35.17 -5.25
N GLY A 113 19.13 -36.23 -5.23
CA GLY A 113 17.96 -36.31 -6.11
C GLY A 113 16.85 -35.33 -5.73
N LEU A 114 16.69 -34.98 -4.45
CA LEU A 114 15.79 -33.91 -4.02
C LEU A 114 16.30 -32.55 -4.46
N VAL A 115 17.60 -32.29 -4.26
CA VAL A 115 18.24 -31.04 -4.70
C VAL A 115 18.07 -30.84 -6.20
N GLU A 116 18.31 -31.88 -7.00
CA GLU A 116 18.12 -31.82 -8.45
C GLU A 116 16.66 -31.58 -8.86
N SER A 117 15.71 -32.19 -8.16
CA SER A 117 14.27 -31.90 -8.38
C SER A 117 13.93 -30.44 -8.08
N ILE A 118 14.47 -29.87 -7.00
CA ILE A 118 14.24 -28.46 -6.64
C ILE A 118 14.88 -27.53 -7.67
N LYS A 119 16.08 -27.85 -8.17
CA LYS A 119 16.77 -27.06 -9.21
C LYS A 119 16.01 -26.97 -10.53
N GLN A 120 15.22 -28.00 -10.86
CA GLN A 120 14.40 -28.05 -12.07
C GLN A 120 13.08 -27.29 -11.93
N TRP A 121 12.79 -26.73 -10.75
CA TRP A 121 11.58 -25.94 -10.53
C TRP A 121 11.78 -24.52 -11.06
N ASP A 122 11.01 -24.16 -12.10
CA ASP A 122 11.14 -22.88 -12.82
C ASP A 122 11.17 -21.65 -11.89
N ASP A 123 10.39 -21.67 -10.81
CA ASP A 123 10.28 -20.55 -9.86
C ASP A 123 11.58 -20.23 -9.11
N VAL A 124 12.54 -21.16 -9.02
CA VAL A 124 13.83 -20.87 -8.36
C VAL A 124 14.64 -19.81 -9.11
N THR A 125 14.31 -19.56 -10.38
CA THR A 125 14.86 -18.48 -11.20
C THR A 125 13.92 -17.29 -11.38
N ASN A 126 12.79 -17.27 -10.71
CA ASN A 126 11.87 -16.13 -10.73
C ASN A 126 12.38 -14.98 -9.84
N THR A 127 12.25 -13.74 -10.30
CA THR A 127 12.62 -12.50 -9.59
C THR A 127 11.67 -12.12 -8.47
N ASP A 128 10.46 -12.68 -8.45
CA ASP A 128 9.46 -12.37 -7.43
C ASP A 128 9.76 -13.04 -6.09
N TYR A 129 10.69 -13.99 -6.02
CA TYR A 129 11.10 -14.68 -4.78
C TYR A 129 12.52 -14.29 -4.35
N GLU A 130 12.72 -14.15 -3.05
CA GLU A 130 13.98 -13.74 -2.43
C GLU A 130 14.53 -14.75 -1.42
N SER A 131 13.69 -15.67 -0.95
CA SER A 131 14.07 -16.71 0.00
C SER A 131 13.55 -18.09 -0.36
N ILE A 132 14.23 -19.11 0.15
CA ILE A 132 13.79 -20.50 0.10
C ILE A 132 13.88 -21.15 1.48
N SER A 133 12.83 -21.86 1.85
CA SER A 133 12.77 -22.72 3.03
C SER A 133 12.50 -24.16 2.61
N THR A 134 13.14 -25.12 3.29
CA THR A 134 13.03 -26.55 2.94
C THR A 134 12.88 -27.39 4.19
N VAL A 135 11.93 -28.32 4.21
CA VAL A 135 11.76 -29.27 5.32
C VAL A 135 11.69 -30.69 4.80
N LEU A 136 12.63 -31.52 5.29
CA LEU A 136 12.68 -32.95 4.99
C LEU A 136 11.72 -33.74 5.88
N PHE A 137 11.04 -34.72 5.28
CA PHE A 137 10.15 -35.65 5.95
C PHE A 137 10.28 -37.07 5.38
N GLN A 138 9.87 -38.07 6.17
CA GLN A 138 9.89 -39.47 5.73
C GLN A 138 8.56 -39.82 5.06
N SER A 139 8.60 -40.48 3.90
CA SER A 139 7.40 -41.02 3.24
C SER A 139 7.67 -42.44 2.72
N GLY A 140 7.26 -43.44 3.50
CA GLY A 140 7.57 -44.85 3.22
C GLY A 140 9.08 -45.10 3.18
N HIS A 141 9.59 -45.54 2.03
CA HIS A 141 11.02 -45.77 1.77
C HIS A 141 11.72 -44.57 1.11
N ARG A 142 11.01 -43.47 0.87
CA ARG A 142 11.54 -42.26 0.24
C ARG A 142 11.69 -41.14 1.26
N ILE A 143 12.58 -40.22 0.95
CA ILE A 143 12.69 -38.93 1.62
C ILE A 143 11.86 -37.95 0.80
N GLY A 144 10.96 -37.23 1.46
CA GLY A 144 10.22 -36.11 0.90
C GLY A 144 10.83 -34.79 1.35
N CYS A 145 10.65 -33.75 0.54
CA CYS A 145 10.96 -32.37 0.91
C CYS A 145 9.80 -31.47 0.53
N VAL A 146 9.35 -30.65 1.47
CA VAL A 146 8.53 -29.48 1.17
C VAL A 146 9.48 -28.31 0.99
N ALA A 147 9.50 -27.70 -0.20
CA ALA A 147 10.26 -26.50 -0.50
C ALA A 147 9.29 -25.34 -0.72
N VAL A 148 9.56 -24.19 -0.08
CA VAL A 148 8.75 -22.97 -0.19
C VAL A 148 9.65 -21.83 -0.61
N LEU A 149 9.33 -21.22 -1.75
CA LEU A 149 9.88 -19.95 -2.21
C LEU A 149 9.00 -18.82 -1.72
N ALA A 150 9.60 -17.77 -1.20
CA ALA A 150 8.86 -16.65 -0.66
C ALA A 150 9.50 -15.31 -0.98
N LYS A 151 8.66 -14.27 -0.99
CA LYS A 151 9.08 -12.88 -0.78
C LYS A 151 8.14 -12.24 0.21
N ARG A 152 8.73 -11.68 1.27
CA ARG A 152 7.98 -11.02 2.33
C ARG A 152 7.95 -9.53 2.02
N LEU A 153 6.76 -9.04 1.69
CA LEU A 153 6.54 -7.62 1.58
C LEU A 153 6.56 -7.00 2.99
N PRO A 154 7.11 -5.79 3.16
CA PRO A 154 6.92 -5.01 4.37
C PRO A 154 5.47 -4.51 4.47
N GLN A 155 5.01 -4.24 5.68
CA GLN A 155 3.69 -3.61 5.88
C GLN A 155 3.71 -2.22 5.23
N PHE A 156 2.59 -1.84 4.61
CA PHE A 156 2.44 -0.54 4.00
C PHE A 156 2.66 0.57 5.02
N ASP A 157 3.66 1.39 4.73
CA ASP A 157 4.02 2.58 5.50
C ASP A 157 4.39 3.69 4.52
N ILE A 158 3.76 4.85 4.66
CA ILE A 158 3.95 5.97 3.72
C ILE A 158 5.37 6.55 3.80
N THR A 159 6.03 6.45 4.96
CA THR A 159 7.42 6.91 5.13
C THR A 159 8.37 6.01 4.35
N ALA A 160 8.24 4.70 4.50
CA ALA A 160 8.99 3.70 3.73
C ALA A 160 8.70 3.81 2.24
N ALA A 161 7.43 3.99 1.85
CA ALA A 161 7.03 4.21 0.46
C ALA A 161 7.70 5.45 -0.17
N ASN A 162 7.82 6.55 0.57
CA ASN A 162 8.50 7.75 0.08
C ASN A 162 10.01 7.56 -0.09
N ARG A 163 10.63 6.80 0.81
CA ARG A 163 12.07 6.51 0.76
C ARG A 163 12.40 5.54 -0.37
N ASP A 164 11.73 4.39 -0.41
CA ASP A 164 12.15 3.23 -1.19
C ASP A 164 11.22 2.96 -2.39
N GLY A 165 9.98 3.46 -2.36
CA GLY A 165 8.91 3.04 -3.27
C GLY A 165 8.60 1.55 -3.13
N GLY A 166 8.05 0.96 -4.19
CA GLY A 166 7.98 -0.50 -4.33
C GLY A 166 6.68 -1.14 -3.84
N ARG A 167 6.81 -2.38 -3.38
CA ARG A 167 5.69 -3.27 -3.01
C ARG A 167 5.60 -3.43 -1.51
N PHE A 168 4.38 -3.39 -0.99
CA PHE A 168 4.02 -3.54 0.40
C PHE A 168 2.87 -4.54 0.53
N PHE A 169 2.61 -5.05 1.73
CA PHE A 169 1.30 -5.63 2.02
C PHE A 169 0.47 -4.64 2.83
N ASN A 170 -0.84 -4.68 2.64
CA ASN A 170 -1.77 -3.91 3.45
C ASN A 170 -2.89 -4.83 3.95
N ARG A 171 -3.43 -4.53 5.12
CA ARG A 171 -4.64 -5.18 5.61
C ARG A 171 -5.83 -4.27 5.34
N CYS A 172 -6.73 -4.69 4.46
CA CYS A 172 -7.89 -3.88 4.08
C CYS A 172 -8.71 -3.46 5.32
N PRO A 173 -8.97 -2.17 5.55
CA PRO A 173 -9.75 -1.74 6.69
C PRO A 173 -11.22 -2.21 6.61
N HIS A 174 -11.69 -2.58 5.40
CA HIS A 174 -13.07 -2.99 5.14
C HIS A 174 -13.33 -4.48 5.36
N CYS A 175 -12.59 -5.36 4.66
CA CYS A 175 -12.80 -6.81 4.71
C CYS A 175 -11.77 -7.53 5.58
N LYS A 176 -10.77 -6.81 6.11
CA LYS A 176 -9.68 -7.32 6.97
C LYS A 176 -8.75 -8.35 6.32
N LYS A 177 -8.91 -8.63 5.02
CA LYS A 177 -7.98 -9.44 4.23
C LYS A 177 -6.69 -8.68 3.96
N THR A 178 -5.60 -9.44 3.86
CA THR A 178 -4.28 -8.92 3.52
C THR A 178 -4.02 -9.07 2.04
N HIS A 179 -3.49 -8.02 1.41
CA HIS A 179 -3.19 -8.01 -0.01
C HIS A 179 -1.91 -7.22 -0.31
N ALA A 180 -1.25 -7.53 -1.42
CA ALA A 180 -0.13 -6.74 -1.92
C ALA A 180 -0.59 -5.40 -2.52
N VAL A 181 0.21 -4.36 -2.31
CA VAL A 181 0.03 -3.00 -2.84
C VAL A 181 1.33 -2.60 -3.49
N GLU A 182 1.27 -2.13 -4.73
CA GLU A 182 2.43 -1.58 -5.44
C GLU A 182 2.23 -0.09 -5.66
N LEU A 183 3.20 0.71 -5.21
CA LEU A 183 3.19 2.14 -5.43
C LEU A 183 4.11 2.50 -6.59
N ASN A 184 3.49 3.02 -7.65
CA ASN A 184 4.21 3.58 -8.76
C ASN A 184 4.54 5.05 -8.46
N ARG A 185 5.82 5.37 -8.20
CA ARG A 185 6.27 6.76 -7.95
C ARG A 185 6.05 7.72 -9.14
N LYS A 186 5.73 7.20 -10.33
CA LYS A 186 5.35 8.02 -11.48
C LYS A 186 3.90 8.48 -11.41
N SER A 187 3.04 7.74 -10.71
CA SER A 187 1.68 8.17 -10.42
C SER A 187 1.74 9.25 -9.35
N ARG A 188 1.04 10.35 -9.55
CA ARG A 188 1.06 11.48 -8.60
C ARG A 188 -0.17 11.50 -7.70
N THR A 189 -1.28 10.94 -8.16
CA THR A 189 -2.45 10.64 -7.35
C THR A 189 -2.82 9.16 -7.47
N LEU A 190 -3.08 8.51 -6.34
CA LEU A 190 -3.35 7.08 -6.24
C LEU A 190 -4.55 6.84 -5.31
N ILE A 191 -5.60 6.23 -5.86
CA ILE A 191 -6.70 5.69 -5.05
C ILE A 191 -6.36 4.21 -4.80
N LEU A 192 -6.08 3.87 -3.54
CA LEU A 192 -5.78 2.50 -3.17
C LEU A 192 -7.07 1.74 -2.91
N ALA A 193 -7.27 0.62 -3.61
CA ALA A 193 -8.43 -0.25 -3.47
C ALA A 193 -8.02 -1.68 -3.12
N CYS A 194 -8.85 -2.35 -2.33
CA CYS A 194 -8.61 -3.75 -1.97
C CYS A 194 -9.03 -4.66 -3.13
N PRO A 195 -8.16 -5.57 -3.61
CA PRO A 195 -8.50 -6.47 -4.72
C PRO A 195 -9.62 -7.45 -4.34
N ASP A 196 -9.78 -7.80 -3.06
CA ASP A 196 -10.79 -8.77 -2.62
C ASP A 196 -12.21 -8.20 -2.55
N CYS A 197 -12.37 -7.00 -1.99
CA CYS A 197 -13.69 -6.39 -1.80
C CYS A 197 -13.96 -5.20 -2.73
N THR A 198 -12.98 -4.86 -3.56
CA THR A 198 -12.98 -3.76 -4.54
C THR A 198 -13.27 -2.38 -3.95
N GLN A 199 -13.26 -2.25 -2.61
CA GLN A 199 -13.51 -0.98 -1.94
C GLN A 199 -12.22 -0.16 -1.88
N PRO A 200 -12.26 1.13 -2.26
CA PRO A 200 -11.18 2.06 -2.03
C PRO A 200 -11.02 2.33 -0.52
N TYR A 201 -9.78 2.45 -0.05
CA TYR A 201 -9.45 2.57 1.37
C TYR A 201 -8.42 3.65 1.70
N ASP A 202 -7.68 4.18 0.72
CA ASP A 202 -6.76 5.29 0.91
C ASP A 202 -6.69 6.15 -0.36
N VAL A 203 -6.34 7.43 -0.21
CA VAL A 203 -6.09 8.37 -1.31
C VAL A 203 -4.75 9.03 -1.04
N LEU A 204 -3.77 8.74 -1.89
CA LEU A 204 -2.43 9.31 -1.82
C LEU A 204 -2.25 10.33 -2.93
N ALA A 205 -1.63 11.46 -2.61
CA ALA A 205 -1.21 12.47 -3.57
C ALA A 205 0.23 12.90 -3.30
N ALA A 206 0.99 13.20 -4.35
CA ALA A 206 2.32 13.75 -4.22
C ALA A 206 2.24 15.22 -3.81
N ASP A 207 3.02 15.65 -2.82
CA ASP A 207 3.21 17.05 -2.49
C ASP A 207 4.13 17.76 -3.50
N THR A 208 4.34 19.06 -3.32
CA THR A 208 5.22 19.91 -4.13
C THR A 208 6.69 19.44 -4.12
N THR A 209 7.10 18.61 -3.16
CA THR A 209 8.44 17.99 -3.08
C THR A 209 8.50 16.61 -3.75
N GLY A 210 7.37 16.09 -4.21
CA GLY A 210 7.23 14.77 -4.83
C GLY A 210 7.12 13.62 -3.83
N ARG A 211 6.80 13.89 -2.57
CA ARG A 211 6.51 12.87 -1.55
C ARG A 211 5.01 12.57 -1.54
N PHE A 212 4.65 11.30 -1.49
CA PHE A 212 3.28 10.89 -1.23
C PHE A 212 2.87 11.28 0.19
N CYS A 213 1.75 11.96 0.26
CA CYS A 213 0.99 12.29 1.46
C CYS A 213 -0.41 11.69 1.29
N ARG A 214 -1.11 11.43 2.39
CA ARG A 214 -2.55 11.11 2.29
C ARG A 214 -3.33 12.39 2.02
N ALA A 215 -4.48 12.27 1.37
CA ALA A 215 -5.31 13.43 1.03
C ALA A 215 -5.65 14.32 2.24
N ASN A 216 -5.89 13.72 3.41
CA ASN A 216 -6.16 14.44 4.65
C ASN A 216 -4.92 15.14 5.25
N ASP A 217 -3.70 14.71 4.92
CA ASP A 217 -2.46 15.34 5.40
C ASP A 217 -2.27 16.76 4.82
N PHE A 218 -3.04 17.14 3.79
CA PHE A 218 -3.01 18.49 3.21
C PHE A 218 -3.89 19.49 3.97
N LEU A 219 -4.78 19.05 4.87
CA LEU A 219 -5.65 19.94 5.66
C LEU A 219 -4.94 20.29 6.99
N LEU A 220 -4.18 21.37 6.99
CA LEU A 220 -3.19 21.71 8.03
C LEU A 220 -3.68 22.68 9.12
N GLY A 221 -4.93 23.11 9.11
CA GLY A 221 -5.42 24.10 10.07
C GLY A 221 -5.34 25.54 9.58
N PHE A 222 -5.32 25.76 8.26
CA PHE A 222 -5.23 27.09 7.68
C PHE A 222 -6.37 28.00 8.12
N GLN A 223 -6.06 29.27 8.34
CA GLN A 223 -7.02 30.29 8.72
C GLN A 223 -6.79 31.53 7.87
N ILE A 224 -7.89 32.12 7.37
CA ILE A 224 -7.80 33.32 6.53
C ILE A 224 -7.38 34.52 7.40
N PRO A 225 -6.23 35.17 7.11
CA PRO A 225 -5.70 36.23 7.97
C PRO A 225 -6.64 37.43 8.15
N ARG A 226 -7.39 37.80 7.10
CA ARG A 226 -8.35 38.93 7.13
C ARG A 226 -9.57 38.68 8.01
N ILE A 227 -9.95 37.43 8.20
CA ILE A 227 -11.17 37.05 8.92
C ILE A 227 -10.91 37.01 10.44
N ILE A 228 -9.65 36.78 10.86
CA ILE A 228 -9.24 36.78 12.28
C ILE A 228 -9.01 38.21 12.83
N GLY A 229 -8.65 39.17 11.98
CA GLY A 229 -8.39 40.56 12.39
C GLY A 229 -9.64 41.46 12.45
N ALA A 230 -10.79 40.94 12.03
CA ALA A 230 -12.05 41.65 12.09
C ALA A 230 -12.69 41.39 13.45
N GLU A 231 -12.72 42.40 14.33
CA GLU A 231 -13.65 42.52 15.47
C GLU A 231 -15.15 42.50 15.01
N THR A 232 -15.44 41.99 13.81
CA THR A 232 -16.66 42.18 13.04
C THR A 232 -17.26 40.88 12.49
N ILE A 233 -16.73 39.70 12.81
CA ILE A 233 -17.62 38.53 12.88
C ILE A 233 -18.33 38.63 14.21
N GLN A 234 -19.52 39.21 14.19
CA GLN A 234 -20.39 39.13 15.34
C GLN A 234 -20.58 37.64 15.67
N PRO A 235 -20.46 37.22 16.95
CA PRO A 235 -20.65 35.83 17.38
C PRO A 235 -21.99 35.20 16.97
N GLU A 236 -22.89 36.00 16.42
CA GLU A 236 -24.26 35.67 16.01
C GLU A 236 -24.49 35.75 14.50
N ALA A 237 -23.43 35.92 13.69
CA ALA A 237 -23.56 35.88 12.23
C ALA A 237 -24.01 34.48 11.79
N PRO A 238 -25.06 34.35 10.95
CA PRO A 238 -25.51 33.05 10.48
C PRO A 238 -24.40 32.31 9.74
N ASP A 239 -24.27 31.00 9.96
CA ASP A 239 -23.25 30.16 9.33
C ASP A 239 -23.16 30.36 7.80
N GLU A 240 -24.29 30.51 7.09
CA GLU A 240 -24.28 30.76 5.65
C GLU A 240 -23.56 32.06 5.26
N ARG A 241 -23.63 33.09 6.09
CA ARG A 241 -22.90 34.33 5.87
C ARG A 241 -21.41 34.11 6.04
N LEU A 242 -20.99 33.39 7.09
CA LEU A 242 -19.59 33.05 7.32
C LEU A 242 -19.02 32.20 6.17
N ILE A 243 -19.78 31.20 5.70
CA ILE A 243 -19.42 30.38 4.53
C ILE A 243 -19.17 31.26 3.31
N LEU A 244 -20.08 32.20 3.00
CA LEU A 244 -19.94 33.11 1.87
C LEU A 244 -18.73 34.04 2.02
N GLU A 245 -18.48 34.57 3.21
CA GLU A 245 -17.33 35.44 3.48
C GLU A 245 -16.00 34.70 3.29
N ILE A 246 -15.88 33.47 3.80
CA ILE A 246 -14.71 32.61 3.60
C ILE A 246 -14.53 32.25 2.13
N TRP A 247 -15.60 31.82 1.45
CA TRP A 247 -15.54 31.45 0.03
C TRP A 247 -15.14 32.64 -0.85
N ARG A 248 -15.70 33.83 -0.62
CA ARG A 248 -15.27 35.06 -1.32
C ARG A 248 -13.79 35.35 -1.08
N ALA A 249 -13.34 35.27 0.16
CA ALA A 249 -11.95 35.56 0.48
C ALA A 249 -10.97 34.63 -0.25
N VAL A 250 -11.31 33.35 -0.44
CA VAL A 250 -10.51 32.42 -1.25
C VAL A 250 -10.62 32.75 -2.74
N ALA A 251 -11.84 32.91 -3.27
CA ALA A 251 -12.07 33.15 -4.70
C ALA A 251 -11.50 34.50 -5.20
N GLU A 252 -11.49 35.53 -4.35
CA GLU A 252 -10.88 36.84 -4.68
C GLU A 252 -9.35 36.82 -4.60
N HIS A 253 -8.78 35.90 -3.80
CA HIS A 253 -7.34 35.87 -3.52
C HIS A 253 -6.58 34.90 -4.42
N CYS A 254 -7.22 33.83 -4.89
CA CYS A 254 -6.58 32.78 -5.69
C CYS A 254 -7.10 32.77 -7.13
N GLU A 255 -6.19 32.71 -8.10
CA GLU A 255 -6.49 32.48 -9.51
C GLU A 255 -6.50 30.97 -9.83
N TYR A 256 -7.45 30.52 -10.64
CA TYR A 256 -7.50 29.13 -11.09
C TYR A 256 -6.41 28.86 -12.14
N GLU A 257 -5.62 27.81 -11.91
CA GLU A 257 -4.63 27.31 -12.86
C GLU A 257 -5.09 25.98 -13.45
N ASN A 258 -5.15 25.88 -14.78
CA ASN A 258 -5.42 24.63 -15.46
C ASN A 258 -4.11 23.88 -15.77
N ASP A 259 -4.00 22.64 -15.32
CA ASP A 259 -2.85 21.74 -15.54
C ASP A 259 -2.50 21.47 -17.00
N ALA A 260 -3.41 21.74 -17.94
CA ALA A 260 -3.12 21.69 -19.37
C ALA A 260 -2.06 22.72 -19.79
N THR A 261 -1.78 23.74 -18.98
CA THR A 261 -0.90 24.87 -19.31
C THR A 261 0.48 24.81 -18.64
N ARG A 262 0.72 23.93 -17.66
CA ARG A 262 2.00 23.79 -16.93
C ARG A 262 2.87 22.62 -17.42
N THR A 263 4.20 22.78 -17.37
CA THR A 263 5.17 21.73 -17.72
C THR A 263 5.70 20.96 -16.49
N LYS A 264 5.90 19.64 -16.66
CA LYS A 264 6.62 18.62 -15.84
C LYS A 264 6.32 18.42 -14.33
N ASN A 265 5.87 19.42 -13.57
CA ASN A 265 5.53 19.30 -12.14
C ASN A 265 3.99 19.21 -11.90
N ARG A 266 3.33 18.43 -12.75
CA ARG A 266 1.95 18.64 -13.26
C ARG A 266 0.80 18.14 -12.36
N GLU A 267 1.05 17.51 -11.22
CA GLU A 267 0.00 16.79 -10.46
C GLU A 267 0.34 16.74 -8.96
N ALA A 268 1.05 17.76 -8.47
CA ALA A 268 1.43 17.83 -7.06
C ALA A 268 0.39 18.67 -6.32
N TRP A 269 -0.20 18.10 -5.29
CA TRP A 269 -1.12 18.80 -4.41
C TRP A 269 -0.36 19.82 -3.57
N LYS A 270 -0.93 21.01 -3.42
CA LYS A 270 -0.43 22.06 -2.55
C LYS A 270 -1.13 22.03 -1.21
N THR A 271 -0.40 22.44 -0.19
CA THR A 271 -0.97 22.80 1.10
C THR A 271 -1.75 24.12 0.99
N PRO A 272 -2.73 24.37 1.88
CA PRO A 272 -3.44 25.64 1.95
C PRO A 272 -2.52 26.87 2.01
N ASP A 273 -1.42 26.81 2.78
CA ASP A 273 -0.46 27.90 2.88
C ASP A 273 0.26 28.16 1.55
N GLU A 274 0.64 27.11 0.83
CA GLU A 274 1.24 27.22 -0.51
C GLU A 274 0.24 27.84 -1.50
N THR A 275 -0.99 27.31 -1.59
CA THR A 275 -2.05 27.84 -2.46
C THR A 275 -2.35 29.31 -2.16
N TRP A 276 -2.42 29.69 -0.89
CA TRP A 276 -2.67 31.07 -0.46
C TRP A 276 -1.49 32.00 -0.75
N LEU A 277 -0.25 31.55 -0.52
CA LEU A 277 0.94 32.36 -0.75
C LEU A 277 1.19 32.59 -2.24
N GLU A 278 1.05 31.54 -3.05
CA GLU A 278 1.19 31.58 -4.50
C GLU A 278 0.03 32.33 -5.18
N ARG A 279 -1.12 32.43 -4.49
CA ARG A 279 -2.36 33.01 -5.03
C ARG A 279 -2.88 32.25 -6.24
N SER A 280 -2.59 30.97 -6.31
CA SER A 280 -3.03 30.13 -7.42
C SER A 280 -3.04 28.65 -7.07
N GLY A 281 -3.92 27.93 -7.75
CA GLY A 281 -4.09 26.49 -7.61
C GLY A 281 -5.11 25.96 -8.61
N ASP A 282 -5.10 24.66 -8.81
CA ASP A 282 -6.09 23.94 -9.60
C ASP A 282 -7.33 23.58 -8.75
N CYS A 283 -8.04 22.52 -9.13
CA CYS A 283 -9.28 22.16 -8.48
C CYS A 283 -9.12 21.58 -7.09
N GLU A 284 -8.11 20.73 -6.88
CA GLU A 284 -7.79 20.18 -5.58
C GLU A 284 -7.23 21.25 -4.65
N ASP A 285 -6.28 22.06 -5.13
CA ASP A 285 -5.53 23.01 -4.30
C ASP A 285 -6.47 24.04 -3.66
N THR A 286 -7.36 24.59 -4.47
CA THR A 286 -8.33 25.61 -4.01
C THR A 286 -9.44 24.99 -3.16
N SER A 287 -9.84 23.75 -3.45
CA SER A 287 -10.83 23.03 -2.64
C SER A 287 -10.28 22.66 -1.27
N ILE A 288 -9.02 22.22 -1.19
CA ILE A 288 -8.30 21.92 0.04
C ILE A 288 -8.17 23.18 0.89
N LEU A 289 -7.70 24.28 0.30
CA LEU A 289 -7.62 25.58 0.97
C LEU A 289 -8.98 26.02 1.54
N LEU A 290 -10.03 25.96 0.73
CA LEU A 290 -11.38 26.38 1.15
C LEU A 290 -11.94 25.49 2.26
N ALA A 291 -11.84 24.17 2.10
CA ALA A 291 -12.29 23.23 3.12
C ALA A 291 -11.53 23.43 4.44
N ASP A 292 -10.20 23.59 4.40
CA ASP A 292 -9.40 23.75 5.61
C ASP A 292 -9.73 25.06 6.35
N ALA A 293 -9.96 26.16 5.61
CA ALA A 293 -10.40 27.42 6.18
C ALA A 293 -11.77 27.32 6.86
N LEU A 294 -12.73 26.62 6.23
CA LEU A 294 -14.06 26.39 6.80
C LEU A 294 -13.99 25.51 8.06
N ILE A 295 -13.22 24.43 8.02
CA ILE A 295 -13.01 23.55 9.19
C ILE A 295 -12.37 24.34 10.34
N SER A 296 -11.36 25.17 10.05
CA SER A 296 -10.74 26.04 11.06
C SER A 296 -11.69 27.07 11.65
N ALA A 297 -12.72 27.47 10.91
CA ALA A 297 -13.80 28.34 11.39
C ALA A 297 -14.88 27.60 12.19
N GLY A 298 -14.72 26.30 12.42
CA GLY A 298 -15.65 25.46 13.18
C GLY A 298 -16.82 24.90 12.37
N LEU A 299 -16.78 25.04 11.03
CA LEU A 299 -17.81 24.51 10.14
C LEU A 299 -17.49 23.07 9.73
N GLU A 300 -18.53 22.27 9.52
CA GLU A 300 -18.36 20.91 9.02
C GLU A 300 -18.22 20.93 7.49
N ALA A 301 -16.98 20.86 7.01
CA ALA A 301 -16.67 20.87 5.59
C ALA A 301 -15.79 19.67 5.18
N ARG A 302 -15.86 19.31 3.90
CA ARG A 302 -15.08 18.24 3.27
C ARG A 302 -14.64 18.68 1.87
N VAL A 303 -13.54 18.12 1.40
CA VAL A 303 -13.21 18.10 -0.02
C VAL A 303 -13.87 16.89 -0.65
N ALA A 304 -14.55 17.08 -1.77
CA ALA A 304 -15.10 16.01 -2.59
C ALA A 304 -14.33 15.92 -3.90
N VAL A 305 -14.06 14.70 -4.35
CA VAL A 305 -13.43 14.41 -5.64
C VAL A 305 -14.36 13.47 -6.41
N GLY A 306 -14.55 13.76 -7.69
CA GLY A 306 -15.39 12.93 -8.55
C GLY A 306 -15.55 13.52 -9.94
N TRP A 307 -16.73 13.35 -10.52
CA TRP A 307 -17.03 13.78 -11.88
C TRP A 307 -17.93 15.01 -11.91
N ASN A 308 -17.58 15.97 -12.76
CA ASN A 308 -18.39 17.09 -13.18
C ASN A 308 -18.78 16.92 -14.67
N GLU A 309 -20.06 17.03 -15.00
CA GLU A 309 -20.56 16.81 -16.38
C GLU A 309 -19.94 17.76 -17.43
N ASN A 310 -19.54 18.97 -17.03
CA ASN A 310 -19.02 19.98 -17.96
C ASN A 310 -17.49 19.93 -18.10
N ILE A 311 -16.77 19.39 -17.11
CA ILE A 311 -15.30 19.52 -17.00
C ILE A 311 -14.59 18.16 -16.94
N GLY A 312 -15.26 17.11 -16.46
CA GLY A 312 -14.67 15.79 -16.25
C GLY A 312 -14.28 15.54 -14.80
N GLN A 313 -13.12 14.93 -14.56
CA GLN A 313 -12.62 14.76 -13.19
C GLN A 313 -12.40 16.12 -12.53
N HIS A 314 -12.88 16.26 -11.31
CA HIS A 314 -12.92 17.54 -10.60
C HIS A 314 -12.88 17.35 -9.08
N ALA A 315 -12.42 18.39 -8.38
CA ALA A 315 -12.50 18.51 -6.94
C ALA A 315 -13.25 19.78 -6.55
N TRP A 316 -14.05 19.70 -5.49
CA TRP A 316 -14.84 20.82 -4.95
C TRP A 316 -14.97 20.72 -3.44
N CYS A 317 -15.38 21.81 -2.79
CA CYS A 317 -15.68 21.82 -1.36
C CYS A 317 -17.17 21.63 -1.11
N VAL A 318 -17.52 20.89 -0.05
CA VAL A 318 -18.89 20.82 0.48
C VAL A 318 -18.89 21.20 1.95
N VAL A 319 -19.95 21.88 2.38
CA VAL A 319 -20.12 22.32 3.78
C VAL A 319 -21.54 22.08 4.25
N ARG A 320 -21.69 21.69 5.52
CA ARG A 320 -22.99 21.51 6.19
C ARG A 320 -23.16 22.55 7.28
N THR A 321 -24.34 23.17 7.32
CA THR A 321 -24.81 23.99 8.44
C THR A 321 -26.29 23.70 8.71
N GLY A 322 -26.60 23.41 9.98
CA GLY A 322 -27.93 22.98 10.39
C GLY A 322 -28.42 21.77 9.59
N SER A 323 -29.53 21.94 8.86
CA SER A 323 -30.14 20.91 8.02
C SER A 323 -29.78 21.03 6.53
N ARG A 324 -28.92 21.98 6.18
CA ARG A 324 -28.56 22.29 4.79
C ARG A 324 -27.11 21.96 4.51
N GLN A 325 -26.86 21.62 3.27
CA GLN A 325 -25.55 21.30 2.73
C GLN A 325 -25.37 22.03 1.41
N TYR A 326 -24.20 22.61 1.21
CA TYR A 326 -23.89 23.43 0.06
C TYR A 326 -22.65 22.89 -0.64
N LEU A 327 -22.68 22.95 -1.97
CA LEU A 327 -21.50 22.79 -2.81
C LEU A 327 -20.88 24.17 -3.05
N LEU A 328 -19.58 24.28 -2.81
CA LEU A 328 -18.80 25.48 -3.01
C LEU A 328 -17.78 25.23 -4.11
N GLU A 329 -17.91 26.00 -5.19
CA GLU A 329 -17.07 25.86 -6.37
C GLU A 329 -16.01 26.97 -6.38
N SER A 330 -14.78 26.62 -5.99
CA SER A 330 -13.64 27.55 -5.92
C SER A 330 -12.95 27.77 -7.27
N THR A 331 -13.29 27.00 -8.31
CA THR A 331 -12.51 26.95 -9.55
C THR A 331 -13.14 27.68 -10.74
N ILE A 332 -14.48 27.73 -10.81
CA ILE A 332 -15.23 28.24 -11.98
C ILE A 332 -15.97 29.54 -11.66
N SER A 333 -16.09 29.90 -10.38
CA SER A 333 -16.86 31.06 -9.95
C SER A 333 -16.04 32.33 -10.09
N ASP A 334 -16.56 33.34 -10.79
CA ASP A 334 -16.08 34.72 -10.61
C ASP A 334 -16.31 35.08 -9.13
N ALA A 335 -15.29 35.60 -8.46
CA ALA A 335 -15.33 35.95 -7.05
C ALA A 335 -16.51 36.88 -6.70
N LYS A 336 -17.01 37.65 -7.67
CA LYS A 336 -18.17 38.54 -7.55
C LYS A 336 -19.52 37.81 -7.56
N ASP A 337 -19.59 36.58 -8.07
CA ASP A 337 -20.81 35.82 -8.30
C ASP A 337 -20.95 34.57 -7.43
N VAL A 338 -20.16 34.45 -6.34
CA VAL A 338 -20.32 33.32 -5.42
C VAL A 338 -21.70 33.31 -4.78
N LYS A 339 -22.39 32.19 -4.95
CA LYS A 339 -23.75 31.96 -4.47
C LYS A 339 -23.85 30.55 -3.92
N LEU A 340 -24.44 30.40 -2.73
CA LEU A 340 -24.67 29.09 -2.15
C LEU A 340 -25.61 28.28 -3.04
N VAL A 341 -25.10 27.14 -3.50
CA VAL A 341 -25.86 26.14 -4.24
C VAL A 341 -26.06 24.94 -3.34
N THR A 342 -27.31 24.56 -3.10
CA THR A 342 -27.61 23.35 -2.31
C THR A 342 -27.12 22.12 -3.07
N THR A 343 -26.60 21.12 -2.36
CA THR A 343 -26.08 19.90 -3.01
C THR A 343 -27.12 19.19 -3.89
N GLU A 344 -28.40 19.27 -3.54
CA GLU A 344 -29.52 18.72 -4.30
C GLU A 344 -29.66 19.40 -5.67
N ALA A 345 -29.40 20.71 -5.73
CA ALA A 345 -29.43 21.47 -6.97
C ALA A 345 -28.19 21.20 -7.84
N ALA A 346 -27.04 20.93 -7.20
CA ALA A 346 -25.79 20.59 -7.88
C ALA A 346 -25.70 19.12 -8.33
N ALA A 347 -26.50 18.22 -7.74
CA ALA A 347 -26.43 16.77 -7.97
C ALA A 347 -26.66 16.32 -9.43
N LYS A 348 -27.21 17.19 -10.28
CA LYS A 348 -27.36 16.95 -11.72
C LYS A 348 -26.01 16.98 -12.47
N ASP A 349 -25.08 17.81 -12.01
CA ASP A 349 -23.81 18.07 -12.69
C ASP A 349 -22.62 17.48 -11.93
N TYR A 350 -22.75 17.27 -10.62
CA TYR A 350 -21.68 16.78 -9.76
C TYR A 350 -21.99 15.37 -9.23
N ARG A 351 -21.03 14.47 -9.42
CA ARG A 351 -21.07 13.07 -8.97
C ARG A 351 -19.83 12.77 -8.14
N PRO A 352 -19.89 12.89 -6.81
CA PRO A 352 -18.75 12.61 -5.95
C PRO A 352 -18.47 11.11 -5.89
N GLU A 353 -17.19 10.75 -5.88
CA GLU A 353 -16.70 9.38 -5.75
C GLU A 353 -16.10 9.14 -4.37
N GLN A 354 -15.38 10.14 -3.87
CA GLN A 354 -14.71 10.14 -2.58
C GLN A 354 -14.72 11.53 -1.94
N GLN A 355 -14.61 11.57 -0.63
CA GLN A 355 -14.43 12.82 0.11
C GLN A 355 -13.35 12.66 1.16
N PHE A 356 -12.85 13.77 1.70
CA PHE A 356 -11.97 13.77 2.85
C PHE A 356 -12.13 15.04 3.68
N ASP A 357 -11.90 14.91 4.98
CA ASP A 357 -11.64 16.00 5.93
C ASP A 357 -10.31 15.71 6.66
N ARG A 358 -10.01 16.46 7.73
CA ARG A 358 -8.76 16.29 8.50
C ARG A 358 -8.59 14.89 9.09
N ASP A 359 -9.69 14.24 9.44
CA ASP A 359 -9.68 13.04 10.27
C ASP A 359 -10.03 11.78 9.49
N HIS A 360 -10.77 11.92 8.38
CA HIS A 360 -11.36 10.79 7.67
C HIS A 360 -11.27 10.92 6.15
N LEU A 361 -11.10 9.76 5.52
CA LEU A 361 -11.47 9.55 4.12
C LEU A 361 -12.87 8.95 4.07
N TYR A 362 -13.69 9.37 3.11
CA TYR A 362 -15.04 8.90 2.92
C TYR A 362 -15.18 8.30 1.54
N PHE A 363 -15.50 7.02 1.50
CA PHE A 363 -15.72 6.31 0.26
C PHE A 363 -17.20 6.03 0.07
N ARG A 364 -17.66 6.22 -1.16
CA ARG A 364 -19.06 6.05 -1.49
C ARG A 364 -19.53 4.61 -1.25
N ARG A 365 -20.75 4.48 -0.71
CA ARG A 365 -21.50 3.23 -0.64
C ARG A 365 -22.43 3.11 -1.86
N GLY A 366 -22.52 1.92 -2.47
CA GLY A 366 -23.43 1.65 -3.58
C GLY A 366 -22.85 1.93 -4.96
N LYS A 367 -23.71 1.93 -6.00
CA LYS A 367 -23.29 2.04 -7.41
C LYS A 367 -22.92 3.48 -7.78
N PRO A 368 -21.86 3.71 -8.58
CA PRO A 368 -21.44 5.05 -9.02
C PRO A 368 -22.50 5.86 -9.80
N SER A 369 -23.49 5.19 -10.41
CA SER A 369 -24.47 5.82 -11.32
C SER A 369 -25.48 6.75 -10.65
N GLU A 370 -25.68 6.64 -9.34
CA GLU A 370 -26.52 7.58 -8.60
C GLU A 370 -25.67 8.80 -8.19
N SER A 371 -26.21 9.97 -7.89
CA SER A 371 -25.42 10.99 -7.16
C SER A 371 -25.92 10.97 -5.72
N PRO A 372 -25.06 10.85 -4.70
CA PRO A 372 -25.52 10.94 -3.32
C PRO A 372 -26.10 12.33 -3.11
N LEU A 373 -27.39 12.37 -2.82
CA LEU A 373 -28.08 13.62 -2.48
C LEU A 373 -27.55 14.21 -1.17
N ASP A 374 -26.92 13.39 -0.32
CA ASP A 374 -26.41 13.80 0.99
C ASP A 374 -24.93 13.41 1.13
N TYR A 375 -24.08 14.43 1.21
CA TYR A 375 -22.62 14.31 1.32
C TYR A 375 -22.17 13.89 2.72
N PHE A 376 -23.04 14.06 3.72
CA PHE A 376 -22.70 13.85 5.14
C PHE A 376 -23.41 12.64 5.76
N ALA A 377 -24.38 12.04 5.08
CA ALA A 377 -25.06 10.84 5.56
C ALA A 377 -24.18 9.58 5.50
N GLU A 378 -23.98 8.93 6.66
CA GLU A 378 -23.23 7.68 6.81
C GLU A 378 -23.78 6.51 5.97
N LYS A 379 -25.08 6.55 5.63
CA LYS A 379 -25.69 5.55 4.73
C LYS A 379 -25.13 5.62 3.31
N ASN A 380 -24.66 6.80 2.89
CA ASN A 380 -24.07 7.06 1.57
C ASN A 380 -22.54 6.93 1.59
N TRP A 381 -21.92 7.13 2.75
CA TRP A 381 -20.47 7.28 2.88
C TRP A 381 -19.91 6.37 3.96
N LYS A 382 -18.86 5.62 3.61
CA LYS A 382 -18.09 4.82 4.56
C LYS A 382 -16.84 5.61 4.96
N ALA A 383 -16.83 6.09 6.19
CA ALA A 383 -15.66 6.73 6.77
C ALA A 383 -14.55 5.69 7.05
N VAL A 384 -13.32 6.06 6.71
CA VAL A 384 -12.09 5.38 7.08
C VAL A 384 -11.27 6.40 7.85
N LYS A 385 -11.15 6.19 9.16
CA LYS A 385 -10.30 7.02 10.00
C LYS A 385 -8.85 6.67 9.72
N ILE A 386 -8.05 7.70 9.45
CA ILE A 386 -6.63 7.56 9.17
C ILE A 386 -5.88 7.84 10.47
N GLY A 387 -4.99 6.92 10.88
CA GLY A 387 -4.17 7.08 12.09
C GLY A 387 -4.57 6.23 13.31
N ASP A 388 -5.57 5.35 13.21
CA ASP A 388 -5.88 4.37 14.27
C ASP A 388 -4.99 3.11 14.25
N ASP A 389 -4.01 3.03 13.34
CA ASP A 389 -2.90 2.08 13.49
C ASP A 389 -1.94 2.62 14.58
N SER A 390 -2.26 2.22 15.81
CA SER A 390 -1.57 2.52 17.07
C SER A 390 -0.13 1.99 17.16
N THR A 391 0.62 1.94 16.07
CA THR A 391 2.01 1.46 16.03
C THR A 391 3.02 2.51 15.59
N ALA A 392 2.60 3.70 15.17
CA ALA A 392 3.50 4.83 14.93
C ALA A 392 3.24 5.95 15.96
N LYS A 393 3.69 5.74 17.21
CA LYS A 393 3.97 6.89 18.08
C LYS A 393 5.14 7.65 17.43
N ARG A 394 4.90 8.92 17.10
CA ARG A 394 5.88 9.90 16.61
C ARG A 394 7.14 9.93 17.47
#